data_AF-A0A021VPK5-F1
#
_entry.id   AF-A0A021VPK5-F1
#
_cell.length_a   1.000
_cell.length_b   1.000
_cell.length_c   1.000
_cell.angle_alpha   90.00
_cell.angle_beta   90.00
_cell.angle_gamma   90.00
#
_symmetry.space_group_name_H-M   'P 1'
#
loop_
_entity.id
_entity.type
_entity.pdbx_description
1 polymer ?
#
loop_
_entity_poly.entity_id
_entity_poly.type
_entity_poly.pdbx_seq_one_letter_code
_entity_poly.pdbx_strand_id
1 'polypeptide(L)'
;MSQDALHHPHRPAVDDTDPLLRARAEKRLEARRGLGAHALAYVLVNAFLVVIWSLNGTDQFFWPLFPILGWGIGLAFNAWDVLFPGPSEDRIRAEMDRLRHG
;
A
#
# COMPACT_ATOMS: atom_id res chain seq x y z
N MET A 1 6.39 19.23 51.56
CA MET A 1 6.25 17.76 51.61
C MET A 1 4.78 17.49 51.29
N SER A 2 4.35 17.23 50.05
CA SER A 2 4.92 16.59 48.86
C SER A 2 4.36 17.32 47.62
N GLN A 3 5.15 17.89 46.70
CA GLN A 3 5.73 17.28 45.50
C GLN A 3 5.06 15.99 44.97
N ASP A 4 4.78 16.02 43.67
CA ASP A 4 4.54 14.95 42.70
C ASP A 4 3.17 14.26 42.54
N ALA A 5 2.86 14.06 41.25
CA ALA A 5 1.73 13.36 40.63
C ALA A 5 0.38 14.06 40.83
N LEU A 6 -0.12 14.88 39.90
CA LEU A 6 -0.50 14.45 38.55
C LEU A 6 -0.37 15.63 37.58
N HIS A 7 0.87 15.99 37.24
CA HIS A 7 1.08 16.64 35.95
C HIS A 7 0.86 15.54 34.90
N HIS A 8 -0.40 15.31 34.53
CA HIS A 8 -0.70 14.53 33.34
C HIS A 8 -0.01 15.32 32.21
N PRO A 9 0.98 14.75 31.50
CA PRO A 9 1.45 15.41 30.29
C PRO A 9 0.20 15.55 29.42
N HIS A 10 -0.17 16.78 29.11
CA HIS A 10 -1.08 17.06 28.02
C HIS A 10 -0.31 16.62 26.78
N ARG A 11 -0.32 15.30 26.51
CA ARG A 11 -0.04 14.78 25.18
C ARG A 11 -0.95 15.62 24.31
N PRO A 12 -0.40 16.41 23.37
CA PRO A 12 -1.25 17.16 22.46
C PRO A 12 -2.20 16.10 21.89
N ALA A 13 -3.48 16.21 22.25
CA ALA A 13 -4.49 15.34 21.69
C ALA A 13 -4.34 15.60 20.20
N VAL A 14 -3.84 14.60 19.47
CA VAL A 14 -3.94 14.62 18.02
C VAL A 14 -5.42 14.89 17.79
N ASP A 15 -5.75 16.04 17.21
CA ASP A 15 -7.14 16.45 17.11
C ASP A 15 -7.82 15.50 16.12
N ASP A 16 -8.46 14.46 16.67
CA ASP A 16 -9.17 13.42 15.91
C ASP A 16 -10.34 14.01 15.09
N THR A 17 -10.66 15.28 15.34
CA THR A 17 -11.68 16.09 14.68
C THR A 17 -11.14 16.90 13.50
N ASP A 18 -9.81 17.01 13.34
CA ASP A 18 -9.20 17.78 12.25
C ASP A 18 -9.59 17.14 10.89
N PRO A 19 -10.41 17.81 10.06
CA PRO A 19 -10.89 17.26 8.80
C PRO A 19 -9.74 16.90 7.86
N LEU A 20 -8.60 17.59 7.98
CA LEU A 20 -7.40 17.33 7.18
C LEU A 20 -6.68 16.05 7.60
N LEU A 21 -6.68 15.72 8.90
CA LEU A 21 -6.11 14.47 9.41
C LEU A 21 -6.95 13.26 8.99
N ARG A 22 -8.29 13.37 9.10
CA ARG A 22 -9.21 12.33 8.61
C ARG A 22 -9.10 12.11 7.10
N ALA A 23 -9.12 13.18 6.31
CA ALA A 23 -9.00 13.08 4.85
C ALA A 23 -7.66 12.46 4.41
N ARG A 24 -6.56 12.75 5.12
CA ARG A 24 -5.25 12.11 4.89
C ARG A 24 -5.26 10.63 5.27
N ALA A 25 -5.87 10.26 6.39
CA ALA A 25 -6.00 8.87 6.82
C ALA A 25 -6.84 8.04 5.84
N GLU A 26 -7.97 8.60 5.39
CA GLU A 26 -8.89 7.99 4.41
C GLU A 26 -8.20 7.79 3.06
N LYS A 27 -7.54 8.81 2.50
CA LYS A 27 -6.76 8.66 1.26
C LYS A 27 -5.70 7.57 1.35
N ARG A 28 -5.05 7.44 2.51
CA ARG A 28 -4.02 6.40 2.74
C ARG A 28 -4.63 4.99 2.81
N LEU A 29 -5.86 4.86 3.31
CA LEU A 29 -6.60 3.60 3.30
C LEU A 29 -7.16 3.25 1.92
N GLU A 30 -7.70 4.23 1.20
CA GLU A 30 -8.28 4.04 -0.14
C GLU A 30 -7.23 3.66 -1.18
N ALA A 31 -6.06 4.31 -1.14
CA ALA A 31 -4.93 3.97 -2.01
C ALA A 31 -4.51 2.51 -1.85
N ARG A 32 -4.56 1.98 -0.62
CA ARG A 32 -4.25 0.57 -0.34
C ARG A 32 -5.35 -0.40 -0.81
N ARG A 33 -6.61 0.03 -0.83
CA ARG A 33 -7.75 -0.79 -1.26
C ARG A 33 -7.85 -0.93 -2.78
N GLY A 34 -7.59 0.13 -3.54
CA GLY A 34 -7.62 0.08 -5.00
C GLY A 34 -6.62 -0.92 -5.58
N LEU A 35 -5.41 -0.95 -5.01
CA LEU A 35 -4.31 -1.80 -5.46
C LEU A 35 -4.51 -3.28 -5.06
N GLY A 36 -5.11 -3.53 -3.89
CA GLY A 36 -5.46 -4.87 -3.44
C GLY A 36 -6.53 -5.54 -4.32
N ALA A 37 -7.51 -4.78 -4.80
CA ALA A 37 -8.58 -5.33 -5.64
C ALA A 37 -8.07 -5.83 -7.01
N HIS A 38 -7.19 -5.08 -7.66
CA HIS A 38 -6.57 -5.50 -8.93
C HIS A 38 -5.62 -6.69 -8.75
N ALA A 39 -4.83 -6.71 -7.67
CA ALA A 39 -3.98 -7.85 -7.35
C ALA A 39 -4.81 -9.12 -7.06
N LEU A 40 -5.89 -8.99 -6.29
CA LEU A 40 -6.80 -10.10 -6.01
C LEU A 40 -7.47 -10.63 -7.28
N ALA A 41 -7.98 -9.73 -8.13
CA ALA A 41 -8.56 -10.10 -9.41
C ALA A 41 -7.55 -10.82 -10.31
N TYR A 42 -6.30 -10.35 -10.36
CA TYR A 42 -5.22 -11.01 -11.09
C TYR A 42 -4.98 -12.43 -10.58
N VAL A 43 -4.85 -12.63 -9.26
CA VAL A 43 -4.62 -13.97 -8.69
C VAL A 43 -5.80 -14.89 -9.00
N LEU A 44 -7.03 -14.43 -8.82
CA LEU A 44 -8.24 -15.24 -9.08
C LEU A 44 -8.36 -15.65 -10.54
N VAL A 45 -8.17 -14.71 -11.48
CA VAL A 45 -8.26 -14.98 -12.92
C VAL A 45 -7.14 -15.93 -13.35
N ASN A 46 -5.89 -15.69 -12.96
CA ASN A 46 -4.79 -16.56 -13.36
C ASN A 46 -4.92 -17.96 -12.75
N ALA A 47 -5.33 -18.08 -11.49
CA ALA A 47 -5.62 -19.37 -10.87
C ALA A 47 -6.72 -20.12 -11.64
N PHE A 48 -7.78 -19.42 -12.04
CA PHE A 48 -8.85 -20.00 -12.85
C PHE A 48 -8.36 -20.50 -14.22
N LEU A 49 -7.50 -19.74 -14.90
CA LEU A 49 -6.90 -20.16 -16.18
C LEU A 49 -6.00 -21.39 -16.02
N VAL A 50 -5.21 -21.45 -14.94
CA VAL A 50 -4.37 -22.62 -14.63
C VAL A 50 -5.22 -23.85 -14.33
N VAL A 51 -6.32 -23.69 -13.58
CA VAL A 51 -7.29 -24.76 -13.32
C VAL A 51 -7.87 -25.27 -14.64
N ILE A 52 -8.37 -24.38 -15.51
CA ILE A 52 -8.87 -24.77 -16.83
C ILE A 52 -7.81 -25.55 -17.61
N TRP A 53 -6.59 -25.04 -17.68
CA TRP A 53 -5.50 -25.72 -18.38
C TRP A 53 -5.24 -27.12 -17.80
N SER A 54 -5.18 -27.25 -16.47
CA SER A 54 -4.96 -28.54 -15.81
C SER A 54 -6.06 -29.57 -16.10
N LEU A 55 -7.30 -29.11 -16.28
CA LEU A 55 -8.45 -29.96 -16.60
C LEU A 55 -8.50 -30.39 -18.08
N ASN A 56 -7.85 -29.64 -18.97
CA ASN A 56 -7.80 -29.93 -20.42
C ASN A 56 -6.64 -30.86 -20.83
N GLY A 57 -5.78 -31.26 -19.87
CA GLY A 57 -4.62 -32.12 -20.10
C GLY A 57 -3.30 -31.34 -20.10
N THR A 58 -2.33 -31.82 -19.32
CA THR A 58 -1.01 -31.17 -19.14
C THR A 58 -0.06 -31.35 -20.32
N ASP A 59 -0.45 -32.19 -21.27
CA ASP A 59 0.20 -32.48 -22.54
C ASP A 59 0.09 -31.30 -23.54
N GLN A 60 -0.77 -30.32 -23.25
CA GLN A 60 -0.90 -29.09 -24.01
C GLN A 60 0.05 -28.00 -23.50
N PHE A 61 0.57 -27.20 -24.42
CA PHE A 61 1.41 -26.05 -24.09
C PHE A 61 0.76 -25.15 -23.03
N PHE A 62 1.55 -24.68 -22.04
CA PHE A 62 1.09 -23.86 -20.91
C PHE A 62 0.75 -22.43 -21.35
N TRP A 63 -0.33 -22.29 -22.11
CA TRP A 63 -0.83 -21.02 -22.61
C TRP A 63 -1.21 -19.99 -21.53
N PRO A 64 -1.57 -20.35 -20.26
CA PRO A 64 -1.76 -19.35 -19.20
C PRO A 64 -0.51 -18.50 -18.93
N LEU A 65 0.67 -18.92 -19.39
CA LEU A 65 1.91 -18.14 -19.27
C LEU A 65 1.80 -16.75 -19.89
N PHE A 66 1.11 -16.62 -21.03
CA PHE A 66 1.01 -15.34 -21.74
C PHE A 66 0.24 -14.27 -20.94
N PRO A 67 -1.00 -14.52 -20.44
CA PRO A 67 -1.70 -13.57 -19.59
C PRO A 67 -0.98 -13.35 -18.25
N ILE A 68 -0.35 -14.38 -17.67
CA ILE A 68 0.44 -14.24 -16.44
C ILE A 68 1.57 -13.24 -16.66
N LEU A 69 2.38 -13.39 -17.71
CA LEU A 69 3.51 -12.51 -17.98
C LEU A 69 3.07 -11.13 -18.48
N GLY A 70 2.14 -11.08 -19.42
CA GLY A 70 1.68 -9.83 -20.02
C GLY A 70 1.04 -8.89 -19.00
N TRP A 71 0.16 -9.41 -18.14
CA TRP A 71 -0.51 -8.61 -17.12
C TRP A 71 0.27 -8.56 -15.81
N GLY A 72 1.06 -9.59 -15.50
CA GLY A 72 1.87 -9.66 -14.28
C GLY A 72 2.94 -8.57 -14.21
N ILE A 73 3.51 -8.17 -15.35
CA ILE A 73 4.46 -7.05 -15.41
C ILE A 73 3.77 -5.74 -15.00
N GLY A 74 2.58 -5.45 -15.54
CA GLY A 74 1.81 -4.25 -15.18
C GLY A 74 1.37 -4.22 -13.71
N LEU A 75 1.06 -5.39 -13.14
CA LEU A 75 0.77 -5.53 -11.71
C LEU A 75 2.02 -5.37 -10.86
N ALA A 76 3.17 -5.89 -11.28
CA ALA A 76 4.44 -5.77 -10.56
C ALA A 76 4.86 -4.30 -10.40
N PHE A 77 4.69 -3.48 -11.45
CA PHE A 77 4.95 -2.04 -11.35
C PHE A 77 4.00 -1.34 -10.36
N ASN A 78 2.71 -1.70 -10.36
CA ASN A 78 1.75 -1.18 -9.38
C ASN A 78 2.05 -1.65 -7.94
N ALA A 79 2.44 -2.90 -7.76
CA ALA A 79 2.78 -3.46 -6.46
C ALA A 79 4.08 -2.85 -5.92
N TRP A 80 5.05 -2.54 -6.79
CA TRP A 80 6.30 -1.87 -6.42
C TRP A 80 6.04 -0.49 -5.79
N ASP A 81 5.08 0.27 -6.31
CA ASP A 81 4.71 1.59 -5.79
C ASP A 81 4.08 1.52 -4.38
N VAL A 82 3.46 0.38 -4.03
CA VAL A 82 2.87 0.12 -2.70
C VAL A 82 3.86 -0.45 -1.71
N LEU A 83 4.72 -1.37 -2.16
CA LEU A 83 5.71 -2.08 -1.34
C LEU A 83 6.95 -1.23 -1.08
N PHE A 84 7.29 -0.32 -2.00
CA PHE A 84 8.31 0.70 -1.84
C PHE A 84 7.66 2.07 -1.79
N PRO A 85 6.89 2.41 -0.74
CA PRO A 85 6.40 3.75 -0.59
C PRO A 85 7.61 4.69 -0.57
N GLY A 86 7.60 5.67 -1.47
CA GLY A 86 8.60 6.74 -1.48
C GLY A 86 8.74 7.38 -0.10
N PRO A 87 9.88 8.04 0.19
CA PRO A 87 10.16 8.58 1.50
C PRO A 87 8.96 9.39 2.00
N SER A 88 8.47 9.08 3.21
CA SER A 88 7.30 9.76 3.78
C SER A 88 7.45 11.27 3.65
N GLU A 89 6.38 11.99 3.27
CA GLU A 89 6.39 13.46 3.15
C GLU A 89 7.03 14.16 4.36
N ASP A 90 6.84 13.61 5.57
CA ASP A 90 7.44 14.12 6.80
C ASP A 90 8.97 14.06 6.79
N ARG A 91 9.56 13.00 6.22
CA ARG A 91 11.01 12.87 6.04
C ARG A 91 11.52 13.78 4.93
N ILE A 92 10.78 13.89 3.83
CA ILE A 92 11.15 14.81 2.73
C ILE A 92 11.16 16.25 3.25
N ARG A 93 10.14 16.63 4.02
CA ARG A 93 10.02 17.96 4.62
C ARG A 93 11.11 18.23 5.66
N ALA A 94 11.40 17.25 6.53
CA ALA A 94 12.49 17.36 7.49
C ALA A 94 13.86 17.54 6.82
N GLU A 95 14.11 16.83 5.71
CA GLU A 95 15.36 16.97 4.96
C GLU A 95 15.43 18.31 4.21
N MET A 96 14.31 18.79 3.65
CA MET A 96 14.23 20.11 3.03
C MET A 96 14.49 21.24 4.04
N ASP A 97 13.92 21.15 5.25
CA ASP A 97 14.12 22.15 6.29
C ASP A 97 15.57 22.14 6.80
N ARG A 98 16.18 20.96 6.91
CA ARG A 98 17.60 20.79 7.24
C ARG A 98 18.52 21.44 6.21
N LEU A 99 18.24 21.29 4.92
CA LEU A 99 19.02 21.92 3.83
C LEU A 99 18.81 23.43 3.75
N ARG A 100 17.66 23.94 4.20
CA ARG A 100 17.33 25.36 4.14
C ARG A 100 17.92 26.17 5.30
N HIS A 101 18.28 25.51 6.40
CA HIS A 101 18.85 26.13 7.61
C HIS A 101 20.31 25.71 7.88
N GLY A 102 20.92 24.95 6.98
CA GLY A 102 22.33 24.53 7.01
C GLY A 102 23.22 25.37 6.09
#